data_AF-A0A1H8HMW8-F1
#
_entry.id   AF-A0A1H8HMW8-F1
#
_cell.length_a   1.000
_cell.length_b   1.000
_cell.length_c   1.000
_cell.angle_alpha   90.00
_cell.angle_beta   90.00
_cell.angle_gamma   90.00
#
_symmetry.space_group_name_H-M   'P 1'
#
loop_
_entity.id
_entity.type
_entity.pdbx_description
1 polymer ?
#
loop_
_entity_poly.entity_id
_entity_poly.type
_entity_poly.pdbx_seq_one_letter_code
_entity_poly.pdbx_strand_id
1 'polypeptide(L)'
;MKIFRQKNRTSKTGESSSDKAAGWLASGIHKIQSKWASGMDKLYNRLSARRRKVILIAGCIAMTLYSTAVIAFSFSKIPVLIAKPVSLISPLVIPKPPASKPSGIPDYVRRIERFRSYLDSLSHTMDGRKIRDSILHNRPGLIDSIQRIEDIFCKK
;
A
#
# COMPACT_ATOMS: atom_id res chain seq x y z
N MET A 1 -43.04 6.42 21.32
CA MET A 1 -41.74 6.35 22.03
C MET A 1 -40.64 6.78 21.06
N LYS A 2 -39.60 7.44 21.58
CA LYS A 2 -38.73 8.42 20.90
C LYS A 2 -37.89 7.90 19.72
N ILE A 3 -37.84 8.76 18.71
CA ILE A 3 -37.02 8.73 17.49
C ILE A 3 -35.54 8.86 17.86
N PHE A 4 -34.72 7.86 17.51
CA PHE A 4 -33.26 7.93 17.68
C PHE A 4 -32.66 8.82 16.60
N ARG A 5 -32.34 10.05 17.03
CA ARG A 5 -31.74 11.11 16.24
C ARG A 5 -30.23 10.86 16.16
N GLN A 6 -29.76 10.41 14.99
CA GLN A 6 -28.35 10.23 14.66
C GLN A 6 -27.64 11.60 14.71
N LYS A 7 -26.83 11.84 15.74
CA LYS A 7 -25.99 13.04 15.87
C LYS A 7 -24.64 12.74 15.22
N ASN A 8 -24.49 13.12 13.95
CA ASN A 8 -23.19 13.16 13.27
C ASN A 8 -22.25 14.09 14.05
N ARG A 9 -21.21 13.52 14.65
CA ARG A 9 -20.04 14.25 15.16
C ARG A 9 -19.27 14.77 13.95
N THR A 10 -19.45 16.04 13.63
CA THR A 10 -18.51 16.81 12.82
C THR A 10 -17.25 17.07 13.64
N SER A 11 -16.23 16.24 13.45
CA SER A 11 -14.87 16.58 13.85
C SER A 11 -14.37 17.71 12.96
N LYS A 12 -14.34 18.93 13.52
CA LYS A 12 -13.56 20.05 12.99
C LYS A 12 -12.08 19.75 13.23
N THR A 13 -11.35 19.38 12.18
CA THR A 13 -9.88 19.37 12.18
C THR A 13 -9.40 19.76 10.79
N GLY A 14 -8.70 20.90 10.68
CA GLY A 14 -7.83 21.27 9.55
C GLY A 14 -8.50 21.46 8.18
N GLU A 15 -8.95 22.67 7.89
CA GLU A 15 -9.45 23.06 6.57
C GLU A 15 -8.29 23.12 5.55
N SER A 16 -7.93 21.97 4.97
CA SER A 16 -7.06 21.85 3.81
C SER A 16 -7.90 21.95 2.55
N SER A 17 -7.45 22.74 1.56
CA SER A 17 -8.08 22.85 0.23
C SER A 17 -8.30 21.49 -0.45
N SER A 18 -7.54 20.47 -0.05
CA SER A 18 -7.66 19.08 -0.50
C SER A 18 -8.99 18.42 -0.09
N ASP A 19 -9.51 18.66 1.13
CA ASP A 19 -10.76 18.04 1.61
C ASP A 19 -11.98 18.63 0.92
N LYS A 20 -11.92 19.92 0.56
CA LYS A 20 -12.96 20.56 -0.28
C LYS A 20 -12.92 20.05 -1.72
N ALA A 21 -11.74 19.86 -2.28
CA ALA A 21 -11.57 19.30 -3.62
C ALA A 21 -12.00 17.83 -3.69
N ALA A 22 -11.64 17.01 -2.69
CA ALA A 22 -12.06 15.62 -2.57
C ALA A 22 -13.58 15.50 -2.36
N GLY A 23 -14.18 16.36 -1.53
CA GLY A 23 -15.63 16.42 -1.33
C GLY A 23 -16.39 16.79 -2.61
N TRP A 24 -15.86 17.71 -3.41
CA TRP A 24 -16.44 18.10 -4.69
C TRP A 24 -16.28 17.02 -5.76
N LEU A 25 -15.11 16.38 -5.86
CA LEU A 25 -14.85 15.26 -6.76
C LEU A 25 -15.72 14.05 -6.41
N ALA A 26 -15.81 13.67 -5.13
CA ALA A 26 -16.66 12.58 -4.69
C ALA A 26 -18.14 12.87 -4.99
N SER A 27 -18.58 14.11 -4.78
CA SER A 27 -19.95 14.54 -5.12
C SER A 27 -20.21 14.54 -6.62
N GLY A 28 -19.21 14.90 -7.45
CA GLY A 28 -19.28 14.85 -8.90
C GLY A 28 -19.38 13.41 -9.43
N ILE A 29 -18.52 12.53 -8.94
CA ILE A 29 -18.53 11.09 -9.26
C ILE A 29 -19.88 10.47 -8.86
N HIS A 30 -20.37 10.77 -7.65
CA HIS A 30 -21.64 10.25 -7.17
C HIS A 30 -22.83 10.70 -8.04
N LYS A 31 -22.83 11.96 -8.52
CA LYS A 31 -23.89 12.45 -9.44
C LYS A 31 -23.87 11.77 -10.79
N ILE A 32 -22.68 11.47 -11.31
CA ILE A 32 -22.51 10.75 -12.58
C ILE A 32 -22.99 9.30 -12.40
N GLN A 33 -22.57 8.65 -11.32
CA GLN A 33 -23.01 7.30 -10.98
C GLN A 33 -24.52 7.21 -10.79
N SER A 34 -25.14 8.16 -10.07
CA SER A 34 -26.59 8.16 -9.84
C SER A 34 -27.39 8.42 -11.12
N LYS A 35 -26.90 9.30 -12.01
CA LYS A 35 -27.52 9.54 -13.33
C LYS A 35 -27.41 8.33 -14.23
N TRP A 36 -26.25 7.68 -14.25
CA TRP A 36 -26.03 6.47 -15.03
C TRP A 36 -26.88 5.31 -14.52
N ALA A 37 -26.93 5.09 -13.20
CA ALA A 37 -27.78 4.08 -12.58
C ALA A 37 -29.27 4.32 -12.89
N SER A 38 -29.73 5.57 -12.80
CA SER A 38 -31.11 5.92 -13.17
C SER A 38 -31.40 5.74 -14.66
N GLY A 39 -30.41 6.01 -15.52
CA GLY A 39 -30.51 5.76 -16.97
C GLY A 39 -30.60 4.27 -17.28
N MET A 40 -29.73 3.47 -16.67
CA MET A 40 -29.74 2.01 -16.79
C MET A 40 -31.02 1.41 -16.23
N ASP A 41 -31.53 1.90 -15.10
CA ASP A 41 -32.78 1.42 -14.52
C ASP A 41 -33.98 1.70 -15.43
N LYS A 42 -34.04 2.89 -16.07
CA LYS A 42 -35.07 3.20 -17.08
C LYS A 42 -34.98 2.31 -18.32
N LEU A 43 -33.77 2.06 -18.82
CA LEU A 43 -33.52 1.17 -19.95
C LEU A 43 -33.88 -0.27 -19.60
N TYR A 44 -33.42 -0.77 -18.46
CA TYR A 44 -33.65 -2.13 -17.99
C TYR A 44 -35.13 -2.37 -17.67
N ASN A 45 -35.82 -1.39 -17.09
CA ASN A 45 -37.23 -1.51 -16.76
C ASN A 45 -38.16 -1.50 -17.98
N ARG A 46 -37.75 -0.85 -19.08
CA ARG A 46 -38.46 -0.90 -20.36
C ARG A 46 -38.38 -2.26 -21.07
N LEU A 47 -37.48 -3.15 -20.67
CA LEU A 47 -37.36 -4.48 -21.29
C LEU A 47 -38.29 -5.51 -20.64
N SER A 48 -38.92 -6.34 -21.48
CA SER A 48 -39.70 -7.50 -21.07
C SER A 48 -38.86 -8.50 -20.25
N ALA A 49 -39.47 -9.17 -19.27
CA ALA A 49 -38.80 -10.10 -18.36
C ALA A 49 -37.99 -11.20 -19.07
N ARG A 50 -38.45 -11.67 -20.25
CA ARG A 50 -37.69 -12.65 -21.06
C ARG A 50 -36.40 -12.05 -21.62
N ARG A 51 -36.45 -10.81 -22.14
CA ARG A 51 -35.27 -10.11 -22.69
C ARG A 51 -34.26 -9.78 -21.60
N ARG A 52 -34.72 -9.46 -20.37
CA ARG A 52 -33.82 -9.25 -19.21
C ARG A 52 -33.00 -10.50 -18.88
N LYS A 53 -33.64 -11.67 -18.86
CA LYS A 53 -32.96 -12.95 -18.61
C LYS A 53 -31.95 -13.27 -19.73
N VAL A 54 -32.33 -13.08 -20.98
CA VAL A 54 -31.44 -13.30 -22.13
C VAL A 54 -30.19 -12.41 -22.07
N ILE A 55 -30.37 -11.12 -21.78
CA ILE A 55 -29.23 -10.18 -21.66
C ILE A 55 -28.32 -10.56 -20.50
N LEU A 56 -28.88 -10.97 -19.37
CA LEU A 56 -28.09 -11.39 -18.21
C LEU A 56 -27.26 -12.64 -18.53
N ILE A 57 -27.87 -13.66 -19.14
CA ILE A 57 -27.18 -14.88 -19.56
C ILE A 57 -26.10 -14.57 -20.60
N ALA A 58 -26.43 -13.76 -21.62
CA ALA A 58 -25.47 -13.34 -22.64
C ALA A 58 -24.29 -12.55 -22.04
N GLY A 59 -24.56 -11.66 -21.07
CA GLY A 59 -23.53 -10.91 -20.35
C GLY A 59 -22.63 -11.82 -19.52
N CYS A 60 -23.18 -12.81 -18.82
CA CYS A 60 -22.40 -13.82 -18.10
C CYS A 60 -21.49 -14.60 -19.05
N ILE A 61 -22.02 -15.07 -20.19
CA ILE A 61 -21.23 -15.81 -21.20
C ILE A 61 -20.14 -14.92 -21.79
N ALA A 62 -20.43 -13.66 -22.11
CA ALA A 62 -19.43 -12.72 -22.63
C ALA A 62 -18.30 -12.47 -21.62
N MET A 63 -18.64 -12.29 -20.33
CA MET A 63 -17.66 -12.13 -19.25
C MET A 63 -16.78 -13.36 -19.05
N THR A 64 -17.37 -14.56 -19.07
CA THR A 64 -16.60 -15.80 -18.91
C THR A 64 -15.71 -16.05 -20.12
N LEU A 65 -16.21 -15.82 -21.34
CA LEU A 65 -15.41 -15.92 -22.56
C LEU A 65 -14.26 -14.91 -22.57
N TYR A 66 -14.51 -13.65 -22.19
CA TYR A 66 -13.47 -12.63 -22.12
C TYR A 66 -12.39 -12.99 -21.09
N SER A 67 -12.80 -13.40 -19.88
CA SER A 67 -11.85 -13.81 -18.82
C SER A 67 -10.99 -14.99 -19.26
N THR A 68 -11.62 -15.99 -19.89
CA THR A 68 -10.92 -17.18 -20.41
C THR A 68 -9.97 -16.81 -21.55
N ALA A 69 -10.38 -15.90 -22.44
CA ALA A 69 -9.56 -15.40 -23.54
C ALA A 69 -8.33 -14.65 -23.02
N VAL A 70 -8.48 -13.75 -22.04
CA VAL A 70 -7.34 -13.02 -21.44
C VAL A 70 -6.32 -13.98 -20.84
N ILE A 71 -6.79 -15.01 -20.12
CA ILE A 71 -5.91 -16.04 -19.54
C ILE A 71 -5.21 -16.83 -20.66
N ALA A 72 -5.94 -17.26 -21.69
CA ALA A 72 -5.37 -17.98 -22.83
C ALA A 72 -4.34 -17.14 -23.61
N PHE A 73 -4.59 -15.85 -23.82
CA PHE A 73 -3.63 -14.92 -24.42
C PHE A 73 -2.43 -14.65 -23.51
N SER A 74 -2.60 -14.69 -22.19
CA SER A 74 -1.50 -14.56 -21.24
C SER A 74 -0.56 -15.78 -21.23
N PHE A 75 -1.08 -16.98 -21.53
CA PHE A 75 -0.27 -18.19 -21.67
C PHE A 75 0.27 -18.40 -23.08
N SER A 76 -0.40 -17.84 -24.09
CA SER A 76 0.15 -17.74 -25.43
C SER A 76 1.43 -16.92 -25.33
N LYS A 77 2.53 -17.43 -25.88
CA LYS A 77 3.86 -16.81 -25.87
C LYS A 77 3.88 -15.53 -26.72
N ILE A 78 3.00 -14.58 -26.43
CA ILE A 78 3.18 -13.20 -26.83
C ILE A 78 4.44 -12.79 -26.09
N PRO A 79 5.51 -12.39 -26.79
CA PRO A 79 6.64 -11.78 -26.12
C PRO A 79 6.08 -10.50 -25.51
N VAL A 80 5.69 -10.58 -24.23
CA VAL A 80 5.52 -9.39 -23.42
C VAL A 80 6.87 -8.73 -23.59
N LEU A 81 6.89 -7.58 -24.27
CA LEU A 81 8.01 -6.66 -24.19
C LEU A 81 8.02 -6.26 -22.71
N ILE A 82 8.60 -7.12 -21.88
CA ILE A 82 9.03 -6.77 -20.55
C ILE A 82 10.00 -5.67 -20.87
N ALA A 83 9.52 -4.43 -20.76
CA ALA A 83 10.36 -3.25 -20.78
C ALA A 83 11.48 -3.62 -19.84
N LYS A 84 12.68 -3.86 -20.39
CA LYS A 84 13.84 -4.24 -19.60
C LYS A 84 13.83 -3.25 -18.44
N PRO A 85 13.82 -3.71 -17.17
CA PRO A 85 13.79 -2.79 -16.06
C PRO A 85 14.90 -1.79 -16.34
N VAL A 86 14.53 -0.54 -16.61
CA VAL A 86 15.50 0.53 -16.78
C VAL A 86 16.35 0.41 -15.55
N SER A 87 17.63 0.13 -15.77
CA SER A 87 18.62 0.07 -14.70
C SER A 87 18.44 1.37 -13.95
N LEU A 88 17.81 1.28 -12.77
CA LEU A 88 17.73 2.39 -11.84
C LEU A 88 19.18 2.76 -11.64
N ILE A 89 19.56 3.94 -12.14
CA ILE A 89 20.81 4.57 -11.78
C ILE A 89 20.71 4.67 -10.28
N SER A 90 21.30 3.72 -9.58
CA SER A 90 21.49 3.83 -8.15
C SER A 90 22.22 5.14 -8.00
N PRO A 91 21.65 6.16 -7.32
CA PRO A 91 22.36 7.39 -7.11
C PRO A 91 23.70 6.97 -6.54
N LEU A 92 24.79 7.42 -7.19
CA LEU A 92 26.13 7.17 -6.71
C LEU A 92 26.08 7.55 -5.23
N VAL A 93 26.09 6.54 -4.35
CA VAL A 93 26.24 6.78 -2.93
C VAL A 93 27.67 7.25 -2.87
N ILE A 94 27.87 8.55 -3.04
CA ILE A 94 29.08 9.23 -2.63
C ILE A 94 29.25 8.71 -1.22
N PRO A 95 30.27 7.87 -0.95
CA PRO A 95 30.50 7.39 0.39
C PRO A 95 30.68 8.68 1.17
N LYS A 96 29.67 9.04 1.99
CA LYS A 96 29.88 10.07 2.99
C LYS A 96 31.13 9.57 3.71
N PRO A 97 32.24 10.34 3.69
CA PRO A 97 33.46 9.89 4.35
C PRO A 97 33.03 9.42 5.73
N PRO A 98 33.46 8.21 6.16
CA PRO A 98 32.96 7.61 7.40
C PRO A 98 33.02 8.72 8.43
N ALA A 99 31.86 9.19 8.88
CA ALA A 99 31.79 10.33 9.78
C ALA A 99 32.76 9.98 10.89
N SER A 100 33.87 10.71 10.96
CA SER A 100 34.98 10.33 11.81
C SER A 100 34.39 10.25 13.19
N LYS A 101 34.26 9.01 13.70
CA LYS A 101 33.57 8.72 14.96
C LYS A 101 34.14 9.71 15.97
N PRO A 102 33.33 10.61 16.56
CA PRO A 102 33.87 11.64 17.42
C PRO A 102 34.71 10.97 18.50
N SER A 103 35.97 11.40 18.64
CA SER A 103 36.91 10.88 19.64
C SER A 103 36.29 11.09 21.02
N GLY A 104 35.65 10.06 21.58
CA GLY A 104 34.82 10.18 22.79
C GLY A 104 33.52 9.38 22.81
N ILE A 105 33.23 8.53 21.82
CA ILE A 105 32.06 7.64 21.86
C ILE A 105 32.13 6.73 23.10
N PRO A 106 31.11 6.73 23.97
CA PRO A 106 31.04 5.84 25.13
C PRO A 106 31.01 4.36 24.74
N ASP A 107 31.61 3.49 25.54
CA ASP A 107 31.73 2.06 25.23
C ASP A 107 30.39 1.33 25.06
N TYR A 108 29.33 1.81 25.70
CA TYR A 108 27.99 1.26 25.52
C TYR A 108 27.45 1.46 24.09
N VAL A 109 27.83 2.53 23.39
CA VAL A 109 27.42 2.78 22.01
C VAL A 109 28.08 1.75 21.09
N ARG A 110 29.35 1.42 21.32
CA ARG A 110 30.05 0.35 20.59
C ARG A 110 29.39 -1.02 20.79
N ARG A 111 28.85 -1.28 21.99
CA ARG A 111 28.09 -2.51 22.27
C ARG A 111 26.78 -2.56 21.49
N ILE A 112 26.10 -1.42 21.36
CA ILE A 112 24.85 -1.30 20.61
C ILE A 112 25.10 -1.46 19.10
N GLU A 113 26.15 -0.87 18.55
CA GLU A 113 26.54 -1.06 17.14
C GLU A 113 26.79 -2.54 16.83
N ARG A 114 27.56 -3.25 17.67
CA ARG A 114 27.79 -4.69 17.51
C ARG A 114 26.50 -5.50 17.59
N PHE A 115 25.59 -5.10 18.48
CA PHE A 115 24.28 -5.74 18.60
C PHE A 115 23.43 -5.52 17.34
N ARG A 116 23.47 -4.34 16.73
CA ARG A 116 22.84 -4.11 15.43
C ARG A 116 23.44 -4.98 14.33
N SER A 117 24.77 -5.03 14.22
CA SER A 117 25.44 -5.90 13.24
C SER A 117 25.08 -7.38 13.44
N TYR A 118 24.89 -7.81 14.69
CA TYR A 118 24.39 -9.15 15.01
C TYR A 118 22.95 -9.36 14.53
N LEU A 119 22.03 -8.41 14.77
CA LEU A 119 20.65 -8.49 14.27
C LEU A 119 20.56 -8.50 12.74
N ASP A 120 21.48 -7.79 12.07
CA ASP A 120 21.59 -7.81 10.61
C ASP A 120 22.18 -9.13 10.12
N SER A 121 23.19 -9.68 10.79
CA SER A 121 23.75 -11.01 10.50
C SER A 121 22.69 -12.12 10.60
N LEU A 122 21.81 -12.05 11.61
CA LEU A 122 20.69 -12.98 11.78
C LEU A 122 19.67 -12.90 10.63
N SER A 123 19.57 -11.78 9.91
CA SER A 123 18.61 -11.63 8.81
C SER A 123 18.98 -12.40 7.54
N HIS A 124 20.25 -12.77 7.40
CA HIS A 124 20.78 -13.42 6.20
C HIS A 124 20.50 -14.92 6.12
N THR A 125 20.19 -15.60 7.24
CA THR A 125 19.91 -17.04 7.27
C THR A 125 18.47 -17.35 7.67
N MET A 126 17.90 -18.45 7.18
CA MET A 126 16.51 -18.82 7.50
C MET A 126 16.29 -19.08 8.99
N ASP A 127 17.24 -19.74 9.65
CA ASP A 127 17.16 -20.00 11.09
C ASP A 127 17.51 -18.76 11.92
N GLY A 128 18.40 -17.89 11.42
CA GLY A 128 18.69 -16.61 12.05
C GLY A 128 17.46 -15.69 12.09
N ARG A 129 16.63 -15.70 11.02
CA ARG A 129 15.39 -14.92 10.99
C ARG A 129 14.41 -15.33 12.09
N LYS A 130 14.26 -16.62 12.39
CA LYS A 130 13.40 -17.10 13.49
C LYS A 130 13.87 -16.56 14.85
N ILE A 131 15.19 -16.53 15.06
CA ILE A 131 15.78 -16.00 16.30
C ILE A 131 15.56 -14.48 16.38
N ARG A 132 15.78 -13.75 15.28
CA ARG A 132 15.52 -12.32 15.19
C ARG A 132 14.05 -12.00 15.49
N ASP A 133 13.12 -12.74 14.90
CA ASP A 133 11.69 -12.52 15.07
C ASP A 133 11.25 -12.78 16.53
N SER A 134 11.82 -13.79 17.19
CA SER A 134 11.61 -14.05 18.62
C SER A 134 12.12 -12.88 19.49
N ILE A 135 13.30 -12.33 19.19
CA ILE A 135 13.85 -11.17 19.90
C ILE A 135 12.96 -9.92 19.71
N LEU A 136 12.50 -9.68 18.48
CA LEU A 136 11.64 -8.53 18.17
C LEU A 136 10.24 -8.66 18.74
N HIS A 137 9.71 -9.89 18.83
CA HIS A 137 8.43 -10.18 19.44
C HIS A 137 8.45 -9.90 20.95
N ASN A 138 9.53 -10.31 21.63
CA ASN A 138 9.68 -10.10 23.08
C ASN A 138 9.97 -8.63 23.46
N ARG A 139 10.48 -7.82 22.52
CA ARG A 139 10.80 -6.41 22.74
C ARG A 139 10.36 -5.53 21.56
N PRO A 140 9.06 -5.21 21.46
CA PRO A 140 8.59 -4.26 20.46
C PRO A 140 9.23 -2.89 20.69
N GLY A 141 9.81 -2.29 19.64
CA GLY A 141 10.49 -0.98 19.71
C GLY A 141 12.01 -1.02 19.93
N LEU A 142 12.62 -2.21 19.97
CA LEU A 142 14.08 -2.36 20.09
C LEU A 142 14.85 -1.70 18.94
N ILE A 143 14.37 -1.86 17.70
CA ILE A 143 15.01 -1.28 16.52
C ILE A 143 14.96 0.25 16.54
N ASP A 144 13.82 0.83 16.94
CA ASP A 144 13.65 2.29 17.04
C ASP A 144 14.57 2.88 18.13
N SER A 145 14.72 2.18 19.25
CA SER A 145 15.63 2.59 20.31
C SER A 145 17.10 2.59 19.87
N ILE A 146 17.52 1.57 19.11
CA ILE A 146 18.87 1.48 18.55
C ILE A 146 19.11 2.62 17.55
N GLN A 147 18.16 2.87 16.66
CA GLN A 147 18.25 3.95 15.66
C GLN A 147 18.35 5.32 16.32
N ARG A 148 17.56 5.58 17.36
CA ARG A 148 17.62 6.85 18.11
C ARG A 148 18.99 7.08 18.75
N ILE A 149 19.61 6.04 19.30
CA ILE A 149 20.95 6.14 19.90
C ILE A 149 22.00 6.41 18.81
N GLU A 150 21.93 5.72 17.68
CA GLU A 150 22.83 5.96 16.55
C GLU A 150 22.68 7.38 15.98
N ASP A 151 21.46 7.89 15.85
CA ASP A 151 21.24 9.26 15.38
C ASP A 151 21.85 10.30 16.34
N ILE A 152 21.80 10.07 17.66
CA ILE A 152 22.38 10.98 18.65
C ILE A 152 23.92 10.96 18.62
N PHE A 153 24.55 9.79 18.45
CA PHE A 153 26.00 9.64 18.61
C PHE A 153 26.79 9.59 17.28
N CYS A 154 26.19 9.11 16.19
CA CYS A 154 26.86 8.92 14.90
C CYS A 154 26.48 9.97 13.84
N LYS A 155 25.34 10.67 14.02
CA LYS A 155 24.88 11.72 13.10
C LYS A 155 25.09 13.10 13.70
N LYS A 156 26.36 13.48 13.84
CA LYS A 156 26.77 14.86 14.05
C LYS A 156 27.20 15.47 12.72
#